data_AF-A0A316QFK0-F1
#
_entry.id   AF-A0A316QFK0-F1
#
_cell.length_a   1.000
_cell.length_b   1.000
_cell.length_c   1.000
_cell.angle_alpha   90.00
_cell.angle_beta   90.00
_cell.angle_gamma   90.00
#
_symmetry.space_group_name_H-M   'P 1'
#
loop_
_entity.id
_entity.type
_entity.pdbx_description
1 polymer ?
#
loop_
_entity_poly.entity_id
_entity_poly.type
_entity_poly.pdbx_seq_one_letter_code
_entity_poly.pdbx_strand_id
1 'polypeptide(L)' 'MIILDKIRERLIEAIKQSGLSQTEIAKRLGIKQPTVGQYLSGRAMPALDTFANLCEILDLDPAYILCLTN' A
#
# COMPACT_ATOMS: atom_id res chain seq x y z
N MET A 1 -9.10 -15.86 -10.52
CA MET A 1 -8.10 -16.16 -9.47
C MET A 1 -7.42 -14.87 -9.09
N ILE A 2 -7.29 -14.58 -7.79
CA ILE A 2 -6.55 -13.41 -7.31
C ILE A 2 -5.05 -13.71 -7.43
N ILE A 3 -4.29 -12.79 -8.00
CA ILE A 3 -2.84 -12.94 -8.24
C ILE A 3 -2.12 -11.86 -7.45
N LEU A 4 -1.03 -12.23 -6.76
CA LEU A 4 -0.27 -11.33 -5.91
C LEU A 4 0.21 -10.07 -6.64
N ASP A 5 0.62 -10.21 -7.91
CA ASP A 5 1.07 -9.07 -8.72
C ASP A 5 -0.05 -8.06 -8.98
N LYS A 6 -1.30 -8.51 -9.09
CA LYS A 6 -2.46 -7.61 -9.29
C LYS A 6 -2.80 -6.81 -8.03
N ILE A 7 -2.67 -7.45 -6.85
CA ILE A 7 -2.79 -6.76 -5.55
C ILE A 7 -1.66 -5.73 -5.42
N ARG A 8 -0.44 -6.11 -5.79
CA ARG A 8 0.72 -5.22 -5.78
C ARG A 8 0.51 -4.00 -6.68
N GLU A 9 0.00 -4.20 -7.89
CA GLU A 9 -0.33 -3.11 -8.82
C GLU A 9 -1.33 -2.12 -8.20
N ARG A 10 -2.49 -2.61 -7.71
CA ARG A 10 -3.50 -1.76 -7.05
C ARG A 10 -2.95 -1.02 -5.84
N LEU A 11 -2.15 -1.69 -5.02
CA LEU A 11 -1.50 -1.09 -3.86
C LEU A 11 -0.56 0.06 -4.27
N ILE A 12 0.29 -0.17 -5.28
CA ILE A 12 1.23 0.84 -5.77
C ILE A 12 0.48 2.04 -6.36
N GLU A 13 -0.57 1.79 -7.13
CA GLU A 13 -1.42 2.85 -7.70
C GLU A 13 -2.10 3.67 -6.59
N ALA A 14 -2.69 3.02 -5.60
CA ALA A 14 -3.33 3.69 -4.47
C ALA A 14 -2.34 4.56 -3.68
N ILE A 15 -1.13 4.06 -3.41
CA ILE A 15 -0.08 4.87 -2.75
C ILE A 15 0.27 6.09 -3.60
N LYS A 16 0.44 5.93 -4.93
CA LYS A 16 0.76 7.04 -5.84
C LYS A 16 -0.37 8.07 -5.94
N GLN A 17 -1.62 7.63 -5.90
CA GLN A 17 -2.81 8.49 -6.01
C GLN A 17 -3.18 9.19 -4.70
N SER A 18 -2.66 8.73 -3.56
CA SER A 18 -2.95 9.31 -2.24
C SER A 18 -2.55 10.78 -2.07
N GLY A 19 -1.65 11.29 -2.92
CA GLY A 19 -1.08 12.64 -2.77
C GLY A 19 -0.13 12.82 -1.59
N LEU A 20 0.10 11.79 -0.78
CA LEU A 20 1.04 11.83 0.34
C LEU A 20 2.47 11.50 -0.11
N SER A 21 3.45 12.16 0.52
CA SER A 21 4.86 11.81 0.31
C SER A 21 5.21 10.48 0.98
N GLN A 22 6.23 9.78 0.47
CA GLN A 22 6.71 8.54 1.09
C GLN A 22 7.13 8.74 2.55
N THR A 23 7.69 9.91 2.88
CA THR A 23 8.09 10.28 4.25
C THR A 23 6.88 10.41 5.16
N GLU A 24 5.80 11.02 4.68
CA GLU A 24 4.57 11.19 5.46
C GLU A 24 3.89 9.83 5.71
N ILE A 25 3.81 8.99 4.68
CA ILE A 25 3.27 7.61 4.81
C ILE A 25 4.09 6.82 5.83
N ALA A 26 5.42 6.87 5.72
CA ALA A 26 6.32 6.17 6.63
C ALA A 26 6.17 6.64 8.07
N LYS A 27 6.04 7.96 8.27
CA LYS A 27 5.82 8.57 9.59
C LYS A 27 4.50 8.09 10.20
N ARG A 28 3.40 8.08 9.44
CA ARG A 28 2.08 7.62 9.92
C ARG A 28 2.07 6.12 10.25
N LEU A 29 2.78 5.32 9.46
CA LEU A 29 2.93 3.88 9.70
C LEU A 29 3.93 3.52 10.80
N GLY A 30 4.74 4.47 11.28
CA GLY A 30 5.83 4.17 12.21
C GLY A 30 6.96 3.33 11.61
N ILE A 31 7.17 3.39 10.29
CA ILE A 31 8.21 2.64 9.56
C ILE A 31 9.25 3.58 8.94
N LYS A 32 10.33 2.99 8.39
CA LYS A 32 11.37 3.75 7.69
C LYS A 32 10.90 4.13 6.28
N GLN A 33 11.18 5.36 5.84
CA GLN A 33 10.82 5.84 4.50
C GLN A 33 11.29 4.93 3.34
N PRO A 34 12.50 4.33 3.37
CA PRO A 34 12.93 3.40 2.32
C PRO A 34 12.01 2.17 2.20
N THR A 35 11.34 1.76 3.27
CA THR A 35 10.37 0.65 3.24
C THR A 35 9.18 0.98 2.34
N VAL A 36 8.66 2.21 2.40
CA VAL A 36 7.62 2.69 1.47
C VAL A 36 8.13 2.70 0.03
N GLY A 37 9.39 3.10 -0.18
CA GLY A 37 10.04 3.02 -1.50
C GLY A 37 10.16 1.58 -2.04
N GLN A 38 10.35 0.58 -1.17
CA GLN A 38 10.35 -0.83 -1.57
C GLN A 38 8.96 -1.31 -2.00
N TYR A 39 7.89 -0.82 -1.39
CA TYR A 39 6.51 -1.10 -1.83
C TYR A 39 6.27 -0.50 -3.22
N LEU A 40 6.60 0.77 -3.42
CA LEU A 40 6.41 1.48 -4.69
C LEU A 40 7.24 0.91 -5.85
N SER A 41 8.40 0.32 -5.56
CA SER A 41 9.24 -0.35 -6.56
C SER A 41 8.86 -1.82 -6.78
N GLY A 42 7.87 -2.35 -6.04
CA GLY A 42 7.47 -3.75 -6.11
C GLY A 42 8.48 -4.74 -5.52
N ARG A 43 9.55 -4.25 -4.87
CA ARG A 43 10.58 -5.11 -4.24
C ARG A 43 10.08 -5.79 -2.97
N ALA A 44 9.12 -5.19 -2.29
CA ALA A 44 8.51 -5.73 -1.08
C ALA A 44 6.99 -5.54 -1.09
N MET A 45 6.30 -6.32 -0.26
CA MET A 45 4.90 -6.10 0.10
C MET A 45 4.83 -5.75 1.60
N PRO A 46 3.86 -4.93 2.03
CA PRO A 46 3.58 -4.74 3.44
C PRO A 46 3.12 -6.05 4.09
N ALA A 47 3.46 -6.24 5.36
CA ALA A 47 2.82 -7.26 6.19
C ALA A 47 1.33 -6.92 6.37
N LEU A 48 0.51 -7.89 6.80
CA LEU A 48 -0.95 -7.72 6.84
C LEU A 48 -1.40 -6.57 7.75
N ASP A 49 -0.73 -6.39 8.89
CA ASP A 49 -0.94 -5.28 9.82
C ASP A 49 -0.58 -3.92 9.18
N THR A 50 0.59 -3.85 8.53
CA THR A 50 1.05 -2.65 7.82
C THR A 50 0.12 -2.31 6.66
N PHE A 51 -0.40 -3.33 5.96
CA PHE A 51 -1.39 -3.16 4.90
C PHE A 51 -2.71 -2.59 5.44
N ALA A 52 -3.22 -3.13 6.55
CA ALA A 52 -4.43 -2.63 7.19
C ALA A 52 -4.27 -1.17 7.62
N ASN A 53 -3.17 -0.85 8.32
CA ASN A 53 -2.86 0.52 8.72
C ASN A 53 -2.68 1.45 7.51
N LEU A 54 -2.07 0.96 6.43
CA LEU A 54 -1.94 1.73 5.19
C LEU A 54 -3.31 2.05 4.58
N CYS A 55 -4.24 1.10 4.57
CA CYS A 55 -5.59 1.34 4.07
C CYS A 55 -6.33 2.38 4.91
N GLU A 56 -6.19 2.31 6.25
CA GLU A 56 -6.78 3.30 7.16
C GLU A 56 -6.22 4.71 6.91
N ILE A 57 -4.89 4.89 6.85
CA ILE A 57 -4.30 6.23 6.71
C ILE A 57 -4.49 6.86 5.32
N LEU A 58 -4.75 6.02 4.31
CA LEU A 58 -4.95 6.44 2.92
C LEU A 58 -6.43 6.44 2.50
N ASP A 59 -7.36 6.13 3.42
CA ASP A 59 -8.80 6.00 3.17
C ASP A 59 -9.12 5.07 1.98
N LEU A 60 -8.51 3.87 1.99
CA LEU A 60 -8.66 2.86 0.95
C LEU A 60 -9.59 1.75 1.39
N ASP A 61 -10.42 1.25 0.46
CA ASP A 61 -11.15 0.00 0.63
C ASP A 61 -10.17 -1.20 0.48
N PRO A 62 -9.93 -1.99 1.54
CA PRO A 62 -9.06 -3.17 1.45
C PRO A 62 -9.58 -4.20 0.44
N ALA A 63 -10.90 -4.32 0.26
CA ALA A 63 -11.49 -5.26 -0.69
C ALA A 63 -11.15 -4.88 -2.14
N TYR A 64 -11.07 -3.58 -2.44
CA TYR A 64 -10.57 -3.10 -3.72
C TYR A 64 -9.09 -3.47 -3.90
N ILE A 65 -8.22 -3.17 -2.92
CA ILE A 65 -6.78 -3.49 -3.08
C ILE A 65 -6.55 -5.00 -3.22
N LEU A 66 -7.34 -5.82 -2.51
CA LEU A 66 -7.27 -7.29 -2.55
C LEU A 66 -7.97 -7.93 -3.77
N CYS A 67 -8.44 -7.13 -4.72
CA CYS A 67 -9.14 -7.59 -5.93
C CYS A 67 -10.44 -8.38 -5.65
N LEU A 68 -11.13 -8.08 -4.55
CA LEU A 68 -12.42 -8.66 -4.19
C LEU A 68 -13.60 -7.85 -4.77
N THR A 69 -13.36 -6.59 -5.15
CA THR A 69 -14.32 -5.69 -5.78
C THR A 69 -13.75 -5.10 -7.07
N ASN A 70 -14.63 -4.71 -8.00
CA ASN A 70 -14.27 -4.14 -9.29
C ASN A 70 -13.98 -2.64 -9.17
#